data_AF-K8E627-F1
#
_entry.id   AF-K8E627-F1
#
_cell.length_a   1.000
_cell.length_b   1.000
_cell.length_c   1.000
_cell.angle_alpha   90.00
_cell.angle_beta   90.00
_cell.angle_gamma   90.00
#
_symmetry.space_group_name_H-M   'P 1'
#
loop_
_entity.id
_entity.type
_entity.pdbx_description
1 polymer ?
#
loop_
_entity_poly.entity_id
_entity_poly.type
_entity_poly.pdbx_seq_one_letter_code
_entity_poly.pdbx_strand_id
1 'polypeptide(L)'
;MPDRLILSQQNEVNNYILKDLKLPLSKPQVQHFEMLVSGIIGCSDKRTISNIVRSSFIPKDRSCTQKFLNSSPWDENLVNLRRKQYTETLLKQELKKTGDPLFVILDDTINKKSKDSKHISGMGYHYSHMSTPTLF
;
A
#
# COMPACT_ATOMS: atom_id res chain seq x y z
N MET A 1 -14.87 5.55 -22.01
CA MET A 1 -13.50 5.86 -22.46
C MET A 1 -12.53 5.43 -21.36
N PRO A 2 -11.97 4.21 -21.41
CA PRO A 2 -11.10 3.65 -20.36
C PRO A 2 -9.87 4.50 -20.06
N ASP A 3 -9.31 5.19 -21.06
CA ASP A 3 -8.12 6.03 -20.91
C ASP A 3 -8.28 7.18 -19.92
N ARG A 4 -9.48 7.77 -19.81
CA ARG A 4 -9.75 8.84 -18.83
C ARG A 4 -9.70 8.34 -17.39
N LEU A 5 -10.18 7.12 -17.15
CA LEU A 5 -10.18 6.49 -15.83
C LEU A 5 -8.75 6.12 -15.39
N ILE A 6 -7.93 5.67 -16.34
CA ILE A 6 -6.51 5.35 -16.08
C ILE A 6 -5.73 6.62 -15.73
N LEU A 7 -5.91 7.69 -16.50
CA LEU A 7 -5.25 8.98 -16.23
C LEU A 7 -5.72 9.61 -14.92
N SER A 8 -7.01 9.52 -14.57
CA SER A 8 -7.50 10.02 -13.28
C SER A 8 -6.89 9.25 -12.13
N GLN A 9 -6.84 7.92 -12.22
CA GLN A 9 -6.22 7.06 -11.21
C GLN A 9 -4.72 7.39 -11.01
N GLN A 10 -3.96 7.54 -12.09
CA GLN A 10 -2.54 7.93 -12.01
C GLN A 10 -2.35 9.28 -11.32
N ASN A 11 -3.17 10.27 -11.69
CA ASN A 11 -3.12 11.59 -11.08
C ASN A 11 -3.48 11.55 -9.59
N GLU A 12 -4.48 10.77 -9.20
CA GLU A 12 -4.85 10.59 -7.79
C GLU A 12 -3.71 9.95 -6.99
N VAL A 13 -3.10 8.88 -7.52
CA VAL A 13 -1.96 8.22 -6.87
C VAL A 13 -0.78 9.17 -6.72
N ASN A 14 -0.44 9.91 -7.77
CA ASN A 14 0.66 10.89 -7.74
C ASN A 14 0.39 12.03 -6.78
N ASN A 15 -0.82 12.58 -6.78
CA ASN A 15 -1.21 13.63 -5.85
C ASN A 15 -1.08 13.12 -4.41
N TYR A 16 -1.55 11.91 -4.14
CA TYR A 16 -1.45 11.31 -2.81
C TYR A 16 0.01 11.16 -2.37
N ILE A 17 0.87 10.51 -3.16
CA ILE A 17 2.24 10.22 -2.70
C ILE A 17 3.16 11.45 -2.75
N LEU A 18 3.00 12.35 -3.73
CA LEU A 18 3.91 13.49 -3.94
C LEU A 18 3.42 14.79 -3.31
N LYS A 19 2.11 15.04 -3.24
CA LYS A 19 1.56 16.30 -2.71
C LYS A 19 1.05 16.15 -1.29
N ASP A 20 0.29 15.08 -1.02
CA ASP A 20 -0.35 14.87 0.28
C ASP A 20 0.65 14.30 1.28
N LEU A 21 1.31 13.19 0.93
CA LEU A 21 2.33 12.56 1.79
C LEU A 21 3.70 13.24 1.65
N LYS A 22 3.96 13.91 0.51
CA LYS A 22 5.23 14.57 0.18
C LYS A 22 6.44 13.63 0.34
N LEU A 23 6.29 12.40 -0.16
CA LEU A 23 7.36 11.40 -0.08
C LEU A 23 8.51 11.78 -1.02
N PRO A 24 9.78 11.66 -0.58
CA PRO A 24 10.94 11.98 -1.41
C PRO A 24 11.27 10.83 -2.38
N LEU A 25 10.31 10.49 -3.24
CA LEU A 25 10.45 9.40 -4.20
C LEU A 25 11.08 9.90 -5.50
N SER A 26 12.00 9.11 -6.05
CA SER A 26 12.52 9.32 -7.40
C SER A 26 11.45 9.02 -8.45
N LYS A 27 11.63 9.56 -9.66
CA LYS A 27 10.70 9.31 -10.79
C LYS A 27 10.50 7.82 -11.08
N PRO A 28 11.54 6.95 -11.09
CA PRO A 28 11.32 5.50 -11.25
C PRO A 28 10.48 4.89 -10.13
N GLN A 29 10.66 5.31 -8.87
CA GLN A 29 9.89 4.81 -7.74
C GLN A 29 8.41 5.19 -7.84
N VAL A 30 8.12 6.42 -8.25
CA VAL A 30 6.75 6.88 -8.54
C VAL A 30 6.08 5.98 -9.59
N GLN A 31 6.76 5.74 -10.71
CA GLN A 31 6.21 4.88 -11.78
C GLN A 31 5.95 3.44 -11.32
N HIS A 32 6.82 2.89 -10.47
CA HIS A 32 6.60 1.57 -9.89
C HIS A 32 5.42 1.56 -8.92
N PHE A 33 5.25 2.62 -8.13
CA PHE A 33 4.12 2.77 -7.23
C PHE A 33 2.79 2.88 -7.99
N GLU A 34 2.71 3.72 -9.03
CA GLU A 34 1.54 3.84 -9.90
C GLU A 34 1.15 2.49 -10.52
N MET A 35 2.14 1.76 -11.07
CA MET A 35 1.93 0.44 -11.67
C MET A 35 1.40 -0.56 -10.65
N LEU A 36 1.96 -0.59 -9.45
CA LEU A 36 1.50 -1.48 -8.39
C LEU A 36 0.07 -1.16 -7.95
N VAL A 37 -0.26 0.11 -7.71
CA VAL A 37 -1.61 0.51 -7.30
C VAL A 37 -2.63 0.19 -8.39
N SER A 38 -2.31 0.53 -9.64
CA SER A 38 -3.17 0.21 -10.79
C SER A 38 -3.38 -1.30 -10.92
N GLY A 39 -2.31 -2.08 -10.86
CA GLY A 39 -2.36 -3.54 -10.91
C GLY A 39 -3.12 -4.18 -9.75
N ILE A 40 -2.99 -3.66 -8.52
CA ILE A 40 -3.72 -4.15 -7.34
C ILE A 40 -5.23 -3.90 -7.49
N ILE A 41 -5.61 -2.72 -7.98
CA ILE A 41 -7.02 -2.36 -8.20
C ILE A 41 -7.61 -3.18 -9.34
N GLY A 42 -6.85 -3.40 -10.41
CA GLY A 42 -7.28 -4.18 -11.58
C GLY A 42 -7.21 -5.71 -11.41
N CYS A 43 -6.53 -6.21 -10.37
CA CYS A 43 -6.35 -7.65 -10.15
C CYS A 43 -7.57 -8.26 -9.45
N SER A 44 -8.47 -8.85 -10.23
CA SER A 44 -9.59 -9.68 -9.76
C SER A 44 -9.16 -11.07 -9.28
N ASP A 45 -8.03 -11.56 -9.77
CA ASP A 45 -7.46 -12.85 -9.40
C ASP A 45 -6.67 -12.79 -8.08
N LYS A 46 -6.11 -13.94 -7.68
CA LYS A 46 -5.14 -14.00 -6.58
C LYS A 46 -4.02 -12.97 -6.80
N ARG A 47 -3.83 -12.08 -5.83
CA ARG A 47 -2.88 -10.95 -5.86
C ARG A 47 -1.42 -11.38 -5.72
N THR A 48 -0.93 -12.15 -6.69
CA THR A 48 0.49 -12.43 -6.87
C THR A 48 1.16 -11.28 -7.63
N ILE A 49 2.48 -11.10 -7.49
CA ILE A 49 3.22 -10.09 -8.26
C ILE A 49 3.01 -10.26 -9.76
N SER A 50 3.01 -11.50 -10.25
CA SER A 50 2.76 -11.80 -11.66
C SER A 50 1.38 -11.33 -12.12
N ASN A 51 0.34 -11.58 -11.31
CA ASN A 51 -1.02 -11.18 -11.65
C ASN A 51 -1.21 -9.67 -11.55
N ILE A 52 -0.65 -9.03 -10.51
CA ILE A 52 -0.67 -7.56 -10.36
C ILE A 52 -0.04 -6.88 -11.58
N VAL A 53 1.16 -7.34 -11.99
CA VAL A 53 1.85 -6.78 -13.16
C VAL A 53 1.04 -7.00 -14.44
N ARG A 54 0.40 -8.17 -14.59
CA ARG A 54 -0.47 -8.48 -15.74
C ARG A 54 -1.75 -7.64 -15.77
N SER A 55 -2.32 -7.34 -14.60
CA SER A 55 -3.55 -6.56 -14.45
C SER A 55 -3.32 -5.05 -14.48
N SER A 56 -2.07 -4.59 -14.44
CA SER A 56 -1.73 -3.18 -14.53
C SER A 56 -1.84 -2.68 -15.96
N PHE A 57 -2.42 -1.48 -16.13
CA PHE A 57 -2.41 -0.75 -17.40
C PHE A 57 -1.06 -0.09 -17.70
N ILE A 58 -0.15 -0.05 -16.71
CA ILE A 58 1.19 0.50 -16.83
C ILE A 58 2.19 -0.65 -17.04
N PRO A 59 2.82 -0.78 -18.22
CA PRO A 59 3.72 -1.88 -18.51
C PRO A 59 5.01 -1.75 -17.68
N LYS A 60 5.29 -2.77 -16.87
CA LYS A 60 6.58 -2.95 -16.19
C LYS A 60 6.95 -4.42 -16.19
N ASP A 61 8.25 -4.67 -16.21
CA ASP A 61 8.75 -6.02 -16.08
C ASP A 61 8.52 -6.57 -14.65
N ARG A 62 8.17 -7.85 -14.56
CA ARG A 62 7.93 -8.54 -13.29
C ARG A 62 9.17 -8.52 -12.40
N SER A 63 10.36 -8.77 -12.96
CA SER A 63 11.60 -8.80 -12.19
C SER A 63 11.97 -7.42 -11.66
N CYS A 64 11.72 -6.36 -12.44
CA CYS A 64 11.89 -4.99 -11.98
C CYS A 64 10.93 -4.64 -10.84
N THR A 65 9.68 -5.09 -10.93
CA THR A 65 8.68 -4.92 -9.84
C THR A 65 9.10 -5.65 -8.57
N GLN A 66 9.59 -6.88 -8.70
CA GLN A 66 10.13 -7.65 -7.58
C GLN A 66 11.33 -6.94 -6.93
N LYS A 67 12.26 -6.42 -7.74
CA LYS A 67 13.41 -5.65 -7.25
C LYS A 67 12.99 -4.34 -6.58
N PHE A 68 11.95 -3.68 -7.10
CA PHE A 68 11.41 -2.48 -6.47
C PHE A 68 10.92 -2.77 -5.05
N LEU A 69 10.12 -3.83 -4.87
CA LEU A 69 9.59 -4.22 -3.56
C LEU A 69 10.67 -4.72 -2.59
N ASN A 70 11.66 -5.46 -3.10
CA ASN A 70 12.64 -6.13 -2.24
C ASN A 70 13.88 -5.29 -1.94
N SER A 71 14.21 -4.31 -2.78
CA SER A 71 15.55 -3.70 -2.78
C SER A 71 15.57 -2.22 -3.15
N SER A 72 14.44 -1.61 -3.55
CA SER A 72 14.44 -0.16 -3.78
C SER A 72 14.66 0.56 -2.45
N PRO A 73 15.49 1.62 -2.42
CA PRO A 73 15.70 2.40 -1.20
C PRO A 73 14.54 3.37 -1.00
N TRP A 74 13.58 3.01 -0.14
CA TRP A 74 12.56 3.92 0.37
C TRP A 74 12.40 3.71 1.88
N ASP A 75 12.21 4.80 2.61
CA ASP A 75 12.14 4.78 4.07
C ASP A 75 10.71 4.45 4.52
N GLU A 76 10.49 3.19 4.89
CA GLU A 76 9.19 2.69 5.36
C GLU A 76 8.68 3.47 6.60
N ASN A 77 9.59 3.87 7.50
CA ASN A 77 9.23 4.62 8.70
C ASN A 77 8.75 6.02 8.31
N LEU A 78 9.45 6.68 7.39
CA LEU A 78 9.03 7.96 6.85
C LEU A 78 7.67 7.86 6.14
N VAL A 79 7.44 6.82 5.34
CA VAL A 79 6.14 6.61 4.69
C VAL A 79 5.04 6.48 5.73
N ASN A 80 5.24 5.65 6.76
CA ASN A 80 4.24 5.46 7.82
C ASN A 80 4.00 6.75 8.62
N LEU A 81 5.06 7.51 8.91
CA LEU A 81 4.97 8.81 9.58
C LEU A 81 4.13 9.80 8.76
N ARG A 82 4.44 9.97 7.47
CA ARG A 82 3.72 10.90 6.59
C ARG A 82 2.26 10.51 6.42
N ARG A 83 1.98 9.21 6.31
CA ARG A 83 0.61 8.68 6.26
C ARG A 83 -0.19 9.06 7.51
N LYS A 84 0.37 8.84 8.71
CA LYS A 84 -0.28 9.21 9.98
C LYS A 84 -0.55 10.72 10.06
N GLN A 85 0.45 11.54 9.73
CA GLN A 85 0.31 13.01 9.72
C GLN A 85 -0.76 13.50 8.74
N TYR A 86 -0.84 12.89 7.56
CA TYR A 86 -1.89 13.20 6.60
C TYR A 86 -3.28 12.82 7.13
N THR A 87 -3.44 11.63 7.70
CA THR A 87 -4.70 11.22 8.35
C THR A 87 -5.10 12.17 9.48
N GLU A 88 -4.18 12.56 10.36
CA GLU A 88 -4.45 13.55 11.41
C GLU A 88 -4.90 14.90 10.84
N THR A 89 -4.31 15.32 9.71
CA THR A 89 -4.68 16.56 9.02
C THR A 89 -6.11 16.47 8.50
N LEU A 90 -6.49 15.37 7.86
CA LEU A 90 -7.86 15.13 7.38
C LEU A 90 -8.86 15.14 8.54
N LEU A 91 -8.58 14.44 9.64
CA LEU A 91 -9.46 14.41 10.82
C LEU A 91 -9.67 15.83 11.38
N LYS A 92 -8.60 16.62 11.51
CA LYS A 92 -8.69 18.01 11.99
C LYS A 92 -9.50 18.91 11.05
N GLN A 93 -9.41 18.68 9.73
CA GLN A 93 -10.19 19.44 8.75
C GLN A 93 -11.68 19.09 8.82
N GLU A 94 -12.01 17.81 8.92
CA GLU A 94 -13.41 17.37 9.03
C GLU A 94 -14.07 17.84 10.34
N LEU A 95 -13.36 17.80 11.48
CA LEU A 95 -13.86 18.37 12.74
C LEU A 95 -14.19 19.86 12.61
N LYS A 96 -13.32 20.63 11.96
CA LYS A 96 -13.54 22.07 11.76
C LYS A 96 -14.69 22.36 10.80
N LYS A 97 -14.90 21.50 9.81
CA LYS A 97 -15.92 21.68 8.77
C LYS A 97 -17.32 21.33 9.26
N THR A 98 -17.45 20.23 10.02
CA THR A 98 -18.74 19.72 10.48
C THR A 98 -19.14 20.28 11.84
N GLY A 99 -18.17 20.48 12.74
CA GLY A 99 -18.43 20.74 14.16
C GLY A 99 -18.93 19.51 14.93
N ASP A 100 -19.08 18.37 14.25
CA ASP A 100 -19.61 17.14 14.81
C ASP A 100 -18.48 16.27 15.42
N PRO A 101 -18.78 15.42 16.41
CA PRO A 101 -17.84 14.41 16.88
C PRO A 101 -17.43 13.44 15.75
N LEU A 102 -16.12 13.17 15.64
CA LEU A 102 -15.61 12.11 14.77
C LEU A 102 -15.62 10.76 15.48
N PHE A 103 -16.06 9.73 14.77
CA PHE A 103 -15.95 8.34 15.19
C PHE A 103 -14.73 7.70 14.50
N VAL A 104 -13.78 7.19 15.30
CA VAL A 104 -12.60 6.49 14.81
C VAL A 104 -12.67 5.04 15.26
N ILE A 105 -12.70 4.11 14.29
CA ILE A 105 -12.69 2.67 14.56
C ILE A 105 -11.24 2.20 14.57
N LEU A 106 -10.81 1.66 15.71
CA LEU A 106 -9.49 1.06 15.89
C LEU A 106 -9.69 -0.44 16.14
N ASP A 107 -9.18 -1.25 15.23
CA ASP A 107 -9.25 -2.72 15.29
C ASP A 107 -7.86 -3.27 14.93
N ASP A 108 -7.37 -4.23 15.71
CA ASP A 108 -6.12 -4.91 15.39
C ASP A 108 -6.37 -6.04 14.39
N THR A 109 -5.50 -6.18 13.40
CA THR A 109 -5.61 -7.23 12.38
C THR A 109 -4.33 -8.04 12.32
N ILE A 110 -4.48 -9.37 12.29
CA ILE A 110 -3.35 -10.30 12.17
C ILE A 110 -3.29 -10.80 10.73
N ASN A 111 -2.19 -10.48 10.04
CA ASN A 111 -1.92 -11.00 8.70
C ASN A 111 -1.29 -12.40 8.77
N LYS A 112 -2.13 -13.41 8.99
CA LYS A 112 -1.71 -14.82 9.07
C LYS A 112 -0.91 -15.24 7.83
N LYS A 113 0.32 -15.71 8.04
CA LYS A 113 1.16 -16.36 7.03
C LYS A 113 1.19 -17.87 7.27
N SER A 114 1.30 -18.64 6.18
CA SER A 114 1.51 -20.09 6.28
C SER A 114 2.80 -20.37 7.06
N LYS A 115 2.83 -21.47 7.81
CA LYS A 115 4.05 -21.99 8.47
C LYS A 115 5.19 -22.23 7.50
N ASP A 116 4.92 -22.37 6.21
CA ASP A 116 5.94 -22.55 5.16
C ASP A 116 6.65 -21.23 4.79
N SER A 117 6.15 -20.09 5.27
CA SER A 117 6.72 -18.76 5.00
C SER A 117 7.91 -18.41 5.90
N LYS A 118 8.64 -19.40 6.45
CA LYS A 118 9.72 -19.23 7.46
C LYS A 118 10.89 -18.34 7.03
N HIS A 119 10.99 -18.03 5.74
CA HIS A 119 12.06 -17.22 5.15
C HIS A 119 11.77 -15.71 5.16
N ILE A 120 10.64 -15.26 5.70
CA ILE A 120 10.32 -13.83 5.85
C ILE A 120 10.92 -13.34 7.17
N SER A 121 11.93 -12.46 7.08
CA SER A 121 12.56 -11.81 8.23
C SER A 121 11.58 -10.87 8.94
N GLY A 122 11.64 -10.82 10.28
CA GLY A 122 10.81 -9.90 11.09
C GLY A 122 9.43 -10.43 11.48
N MET A 123 9.13 -11.71 11.19
CA MET A 123 7.87 -12.32 11.64
C MET A 123 7.89 -12.72 13.12
N GLY A 124 6.73 -12.62 13.77
CA GLY A 124 6.48 -13.10 15.13
C GLY A 124 5.76 -14.45 15.17
N TYR A 125 5.72 -15.08 16.35
CA TYR A 125 4.84 -16.23 16.64
C TYR A 125 3.71 -15.82 17.59
N HIS A 126 2.48 -16.21 17.25
CA HIS A 126 1.25 -15.85 17.94
C HIS A 126 0.56 -17.16 18.19
N TYR A 127 0.48 -17.46 19.47
CA TYR A 127 -0.10 -18.67 19.99
C TYR A 127 -1.50 -18.30 20.46
N SER A 128 -2.51 -18.75 19.70
CA SER A 128 -3.91 -18.66 20.12
C SER A 128 -4.33 -20.04 20.59
N HIS A 129 -4.92 -20.16 21.77
CA HIS A 129 -5.39 -21.44 22.31
C HIS A 129 -6.52 -22.09 21.49
N MET A 130 -7.11 -21.34 20.55
CA MET A 130 -8.19 -21.76 19.67
C MET A 130 -7.68 -22.22 18.28
N SER A 131 -6.39 -22.11 17.98
CA SER A 131 -5.85 -22.48 16.66
C SER A 131 -4.36 -22.82 16.67
N THR A 132 -3.88 -23.53 15.65
CA THR A 132 -2.45 -23.83 15.52
C THR A 132 -1.57 -22.57 15.48
N PRO A 133 -0.32 -22.63 15.97
CA PRO A 133 0.62 -21.50 15.95
C PRO A 133 0.72 -20.90 14.54
N THR A 134 0.60 -19.58 14.44
CA THR A 134 0.61 -18.87 13.15
C THR A 134 1.73 -17.83 13.13
N LEU A 135 2.29 -17.60 11.94
CA LEU A 135 3.29 -16.55 11.67
C LEU A 135 2.56 -15.27 11.21
N PHE A 136 3.08 -14.09 11.57
CA PHE A 136 2.55 -12.77 11.20
C PHE A 136 3.70 -11.78 11.10
#